data_AF-A0A4Q2AD26-F1
#
_entry.id   AF-A0A4Q2AD26-F1
#
_cell.length_a   1.000
_cell.length_b   1.000
_cell.length_c   1.000
_cell.angle_alpha   90.00
_cell.angle_beta   90.00
_cell.angle_gamma   90.00
#
_symmetry.space_group_name_H-M   'P 1'
#
loop_
_entity.id
_entity.type
_entity.pdbx_description
1 polymer ?
#
loop_
_entity_poly.entity_id
_entity_poly.type
_entity_poly.pdbx_seq_one_letter_code
_entity_poly.pdbx_strand_id
1 'polypeptide(L)'
;MRIGLSFRISATGIRRRAFPFVRHGEPMRGRRFFYGTHMKAWLVALAVAAGMTGAQAASFDCAKASTFVEREICGNPALSRLDDALNADYKHVVDDFANYPVEDPPEYHQFVASQKGWLKARNRCTTTQCLIDSYRRRIDALCGQIDVPAESDRAKCRSNGGLGGLELDH
;
A
#
# COMPACT_ATOMS: atom_id res chain seq x y z
N MET A 1 48.10 -6.95 -42.37
CA MET A 1 48.94 -7.26 -41.19
C MET A 1 48.05 -7.81 -40.07
N ARG A 2 48.32 -9.03 -39.60
CA ARG A 2 47.71 -9.62 -38.39
C ARG A 2 48.63 -9.29 -37.22
N ILE A 3 48.09 -8.77 -36.12
CA ILE A 3 48.78 -8.80 -34.82
C ILE A 3 47.77 -9.32 -33.82
N GLY A 4 47.89 -10.61 -33.51
CA GLY A 4 47.19 -11.24 -32.40
C GLY A 4 47.99 -11.02 -31.13
N LEU A 5 47.31 -10.66 -30.04
CA LEU A 5 47.83 -10.82 -28.70
C LEU A 5 46.90 -11.74 -27.93
N SER A 6 47.38 -12.97 -27.76
CA SER A 6 46.85 -13.95 -26.82
C SER A 6 47.23 -13.52 -25.41
N PHE A 7 46.25 -13.33 -24.53
CA PHE A 7 46.49 -13.33 -23.09
C PHE A 7 45.93 -14.63 -22.50
N ARG A 8 46.82 -15.45 -21.94
CA ARG A 8 46.48 -16.64 -21.16
C ARG A 8 46.35 -16.27 -19.68
N ILE A 9 45.15 -16.53 -19.15
CA ILE A 9 44.78 -17.19 -17.88
C ILE A 9 45.65 -16.90 -16.63
N SER A 10 45.00 -16.43 -15.56
CA SER A 10 45.30 -16.93 -14.22
C SER A 10 44.00 -17.06 -13.41
N ALA A 11 43.60 -18.32 -13.18
CA ALA A 11 42.41 -18.68 -12.41
C ALA A 11 42.84 -18.94 -10.95
N THR A 12 42.58 -17.99 -10.07
CA THR A 12 42.79 -18.15 -8.62
C THR A 12 41.55 -18.76 -8.00
N GLY A 13 41.70 -20.00 -7.52
CA GLY A 13 40.63 -20.78 -6.90
C GLY A 13 40.17 -20.20 -5.56
N ILE A 14 38.87 -19.91 -5.45
CA ILE A 14 38.21 -19.59 -4.20
C ILE A 14 37.67 -20.90 -3.60
N ARG A 15 38.23 -21.29 -2.46
CA ARG A 15 37.85 -22.48 -1.67
C ARG A 15 36.39 -22.36 -1.20
N ARG A 16 35.57 -23.33 -1.56
CA ARG A 16 34.22 -23.53 -0.99
C ARG A 16 34.37 -24.00 0.46
N ARG A 17 33.79 -23.28 1.42
CA ARG A 17 33.69 -23.74 2.82
C ARG A 17 32.59 -24.82 2.89
N ALA A 18 32.96 -25.97 3.43
CA ALA A 18 32.04 -27.07 3.73
C ALA A 18 31.19 -26.71 4.96
N PHE A 19 29.87 -26.84 4.84
CA PHE A 19 28.94 -26.82 5.96
C PHE A 19 28.85 -28.23 6.56
N PRO A 20 29.00 -28.41 7.89
CA PRO A 20 28.76 -29.70 8.50
C PRO A 20 27.25 -29.96 8.58
N PHE A 21 26.85 -31.02 7.91
CA PHE A 21 25.57 -31.68 8.04
C PHE A 21 25.55 -32.44 9.38
N VAL A 22 24.63 -32.09 10.28
CA VAL A 22 24.32 -32.88 11.49
C VAL A 22 22.85 -33.28 11.41
N ARG A 23 22.60 -34.59 11.36
CA ARG A 23 21.31 -35.25 11.51
C ARG A 23 21.46 -36.37 12.53
N HIS A 24 20.67 -36.35 13.60
CA HIS A 24 20.18 -37.47 14.45
C HIS A 24 19.13 -36.81 15.39
N GLY A 25 17.90 -37.24 15.69
CA GLY A 25 17.16 -38.50 15.53
C GLY A 25 16.57 -38.94 16.89
N GLU A 26 15.31 -38.54 17.19
CA GLU A 26 14.29 -39.12 18.14
C GLU A 26 14.62 -39.21 19.66
N PRO A 27 13.65 -39.30 20.64
CA PRO A 27 12.26 -39.79 20.51
C PRO A 27 11.14 -39.01 21.24
N MET A 28 9.90 -39.26 20.78
CA MET A 28 8.63 -38.98 21.47
C MET A 28 8.41 -39.89 22.70
N ARG A 29 8.10 -39.29 23.86
CA ARG A 29 7.47 -39.98 25.00
C ARG A 29 6.56 -39.00 25.75
N GLY A 30 5.29 -39.35 25.83
CA GLY A 30 4.21 -38.44 26.21
C GLY A 30 3.93 -38.33 27.71
N ARG A 31 3.01 -37.40 28.02
CA ARG A 31 2.13 -37.46 29.19
C ARG A 31 0.73 -37.06 28.76
N ARG A 32 -0.20 -38.00 28.97
CA ARG A 32 -1.65 -37.78 29.04
C ARG A 32 -1.99 -37.09 30.38
N PHE A 33 -3.26 -36.68 30.49
CA PHE A 33 -4.03 -36.30 31.69
C PHE A 33 -4.09 -34.78 31.97
N PHE A 34 -5.24 -34.09 32.10
CA PHE A 34 -6.64 -34.49 32.33
C PHE A 34 -7.58 -33.56 31.52
N TYR A 35 -8.44 -34.13 30.67
CA TYR A 35 -9.67 -33.45 30.23
C TYR A 35 -10.70 -33.60 31.35
N GLY A 36 -10.92 -32.52 32.10
CA GLY A 36 -12.01 -32.41 33.06
C GLY A 36 -13.35 -32.23 32.35
N THR A 37 -14.23 -33.20 32.56
CA THR A 37 -15.63 -33.24 32.15
C THR A 37 -16.44 -32.11 32.78
N HIS A 38 -16.93 -31.13 32.01
CA HIS A 38 -18.21 -30.46 32.32
C HIS A 38 -18.92 -30.06 31.02
N MET A 39 -19.67 -31.04 30.54
CA MET A 39 -20.68 -31.00 29.50
C MET A 39 -21.92 -30.20 29.99
N LYS A 40 -22.26 -29.12 29.27
CA LYS A 40 -23.61 -28.51 29.10
C LYS A 40 -24.29 -27.77 30.27
N ALA A 41 -24.43 -26.45 30.14
CA ALA A 41 -25.65 -25.66 30.45
C ALA A 41 -25.54 -24.25 29.79
N TRP A 42 -25.95 -24.11 28.52
CA TRP A 42 -27.20 -23.46 28.06
C TRP A 42 -27.32 -21.97 28.45
N LEU A 43 -26.85 -21.07 27.57
CA LEU A 43 -27.63 -20.20 26.66
C LEU A 43 -28.45 -19.07 27.34
N VAL A 44 -27.91 -17.85 27.30
CA VAL A 44 -28.69 -16.68 26.85
C VAL A 44 -27.88 -16.01 25.75
N ALA A 45 -28.27 -16.29 24.51
CA ALA A 45 -27.88 -15.52 23.35
C ALA A 45 -28.76 -14.26 23.31
N LEU A 46 -28.15 -13.08 23.33
CA LEU A 46 -28.77 -11.88 22.77
C LEU A 46 -27.75 -11.24 21.83
N ALA A 47 -27.83 -11.69 20.59
CA ALA A 47 -27.06 -11.23 19.47
C ALA A 47 -27.49 -9.81 19.10
N VAL A 48 -26.57 -8.85 19.23
CA VAL A 48 -26.51 -7.68 18.35
C VAL A 48 -25.12 -7.71 17.72
N ALA A 49 -24.93 -8.65 16.81
CA ALA A 49 -23.82 -8.62 15.85
C ALA A 49 -24.35 -7.98 14.56
N ALA A 50 -24.48 -6.65 14.57
CA ALA A 50 -24.82 -5.88 13.37
C ALA A 50 -23.54 -5.21 12.82
N GLY A 51 -22.92 -5.89 11.85
CA GLY A 51 -22.18 -5.29 10.75
C GLY A 51 -20.89 -4.51 11.07
N MET A 52 -19.75 -5.20 11.09
CA MET A 52 -18.49 -4.62 10.62
C MET A 52 -17.94 -5.53 9.52
N THR A 53 -18.45 -5.38 8.30
CA THR A 53 -17.78 -5.94 7.12
C THR A 53 -16.51 -5.14 6.91
N GLY A 54 -15.40 -5.64 7.46
CA GLY A 54 -14.08 -5.08 7.24
C GLY A 54 -13.66 -5.25 5.78
N ALA A 55 -13.68 -4.15 5.03
CA ALA A 55 -12.77 -3.91 3.94
C ALA A 55 -12.10 -2.57 4.25
N GLN A 56 -11.06 -2.60 5.10
CA GLN A 56 -10.26 -1.41 5.43
C GLN A 56 -9.21 -1.24 4.33
N ALA A 57 -9.37 -0.21 3.51
CA ALA A 57 -8.36 0.26 2.59
C ALA A 57 -8.57 1.77 2.38
N ALA A 58 -8.70 2.49 3.50
CA ALA A 58 -8.62 3.94 3.53
C ALA A 58 -7.27 4.28 4.17
N SER A 59 -6.68 5.40 3.78
CA SER A 59 -5.38 5.84 4.26
C SER A 59 -5.41 6.35 5.72
N PHE A 60 -6.52 6.16 6.43
CA PHE A 60 -6.77 6.59 7.81
C PHE A 60 -7.65 5.59 8.57
N ASP A 61 -7.74 5.75 9.89
CA ASP A 61 -8.49 4.87 10.78
C ASP A 61 -10.00 5.12 10.68
N CYS A 62 -10.72 4.23 10.01
CA CYS A 62 -12.17 4.34 9.84
C CYS A 62 -12.96 4.26 11.14
N ALA A 63 -12.41 3.71 12.23
CA ALA A 63 -13.08 3.72 13.53
C ALA A 63 -13.18 5.13 14.11
N LYS A 64 -12.37 6.07 13.61
CA LYS A 64 -12.36 7.49 14.02
C LYS A 64 -13.10 8.40 13.04
N ALA A 65 -13.74 7.85 12.01
CA ALA A 65 -14.49 8.63 11.02
C ALA A 65 -15.65 9.41 11.68
N SER A 66 -15.60 10.73 11.58
CA SER A 66 -16.51 11.67 12.25
C SER A 66 -17.26 12.59 11.29
N THR A 67 -16.70 12.83 10.10
CA THR A 67 -17.30 13.69 9.06
C THR A 67 -18.07 12.88 8.02
N PHE A 68 -18.91 13.55 7.22
CA PHE A 68 -19.54 12.93 6.04
C PHE A 68 -18.47 12.33 5.13
N VAL A 69 -17.44 13.09 4.81
CA VAL A 69 -16.37 12.67 3.90
C VAL A 69 -15.65 11.42 4.40
N GLU A 70 -15.27 11.39 5.68
CA GLU A 70 -14.57 10.22 6.26
C GLU A 70 -15.45 8.98 6.25
N ARG A 71 -16.73 9.10 6.64
CA ARG A 71 -17.67 7.98 6.61
C ARG A 71 -17.92 7.49 5.19
N GLU A 72 -18.03 8.41 4.24
CA GLU A 72 -18.26 8.09 2.83
C GLU A 72 -17.05 7.36 2.23
N ILE A 73 -15.83 7.78 2.53
CA ILE A 73 -14.60 7.08 2.11
C ILE A 73 -14.55 5.67 2.71
N CYS A 74 -14.86 5.53 4.01
CA CYS A 74 -14.83 4.23 4.69
C CYS A 74 -15.96 3.28 4.28
N GLY A 75 -17.12 3.82 3.87
CA GLY A 75 -18.30 3.05 3.49
C GLY A 75 -18.37 2.70 2.00
N ASN A 76 -17.61 3.39 1.15
CA ASN A 76 -17.64 3.22 -0.29
C ASN A 76 -16.33 2.58 -0.80
N PRO A 77 -16.36 1.31 -1.28
CA PRO A 77 -15.15 0.62 -1.74
C PRO A 77 -14.41 1.32 -2.88
N ALA A 78 -15.11 2.06 -3.74
CA ALA A 78 -14.47 2.81 -4.83
C ALA A 78 -13.70 4.01 -4.29
N LEU A 79 -14.27 4.76 -3.35
CA LEU A 79 -13.59 5.89 -2.70
C LEU A 79 -12.44 5.42 -1.82
N SER A 80 -12.59 4.31 -1.12
CA SER A 80 -11.53 3.66 -0.36
C SER A 80 -10.31 3.38 -1.26
N ARG A 81 -10.51 2.73 -2.42
CA ARG A 81 -9.42 2.47 -3.38
C ARG A 81 -8.78 3.74 -3.94
N LEU A 82 -9.58 4.77 -4.21
CA LEU A 82 -9.06 6.07 -4.66
C LEU A 82 -8.19 6.74 -3.57
N ASP A 83 -8.58 6.61 -2.32
CA ASP A 83 -7.83 7.13 -1.17
C ASP A 83 -6.49 6.42 -0.98
N ASP A 84 -6.48 5.09 -1.08
CA ASP A 84 -5.25 4.29 -1.05
C ASP A 84 -4.31 4.61 -2.21
N ALA A 85 -4.84 4.72 -3.43
CA ALA A 85 -4.05 5.06 -4.62
C ALA A 85 -3.38 6.42 -4.48
N LEU A 86 -4.15 7.43 -4.09
CA LEU A 86 -3.63 8.77 -3.87
C LEU A 86 -2.57 8.79 -2.77
N ASN A 87 -2.76 8.03 -1.69
CA ASN A 87 -1.79 7.91 -0.61
C ASN A 87 -0.50 7.22 -1.07
N ALA A 88 -0.58 6.21 -1.94
CA ALA A 88 0.59 5.58 -2.54
C ALA A 88 1.37 6.57 -3.42
N ASP A 89 0.68 7.31 -4.30
CA ASP A 89 1.31 8.32 -5.15
C ASP A 89 1.93 9.46 -4.32
N TYR A 90 1.23 9.92 -3.28
CA TYR A 90 1.75 10.94 -2.37
C TYR A 90 3.05 10.48 -1.70
N LYS A 91 3.12 9.23 -1.22
CA LYS A 91 4.34 8.67 -0.63
C LYS A 91 5.48 8.61 -1.64
N HIS A 92 5.21 8.19 -2.87
CA HIS A 92 6.21 8.19 -3.93
C HIS A 92 6.81 9.57 -4.16
N VAL A 93 5.99 10.61 -4.29
CA VAL A 93 6.51 11.99 -4.47
C VAL A 93 7.33 12.45 -3.25
N VAL A 94 6.89 12.12 -2.03
CA VAL A 94 7.64 12.45 -0.81
C VAL A 94 8.99 11.73 -0.78
N ASP A 95 9.03 10.45 -1.17
CA ASP A 95 10.26 9.67 -1.24
C ASP A 95 11.20 10.22 -2.32
N ASP A 96 10.69 10.68 -3.47
CA ASP A 96 11.49 11.33 -4.50
C ASP A 96 12.15 12.61 -3.97
N PHE A 97 11.41 13.44 -3.23
CA PHE A 97 11.99 14.62 -2.56
C PHE A 97 13.03 14.25 -1.49
N ALA A 98 12.84 13.15 -0.77
CA ALA A 98 13.81 12.68 0.23
C ALA A 98 15.13 12.22 -0.40
N ASN A 99 15.11 11.81 -1.67
CA ASN A 99 16.30 11.43 -2.45
C ASN A 99 16.83 12.57 -3.34
N TYR A 100 16.26 13.76 -3.25
CA TYR A 100 16.64 14.91 -4.06
C TYR A 100 18.03 15.45 -3.65
N PRO A 101 18.88 15.92 -4.59
CA PRO A 101 20.24 16.36 -4.27
C PRO A 101 20.33 17.62 -3.40
N VAL A 102 19.23 18.38 -3.30
CA VAL A 102 19.15 19.62 -2.53
C VAL A 102 18.40 19.34 -1.24
N GLU A 103 19.00 19.70 -0.11
CA GLU A 103 18.33 19.65 1.20
C GLU A 103 17.21 20.70 1.26
N ASP A 104 16.04 20.30 1.77
CA ASP A 104 14.86 21.14 1.99
C ASP A 104 14.41 22.00 0.79
N PRO A 105 14.13 21.40 -0.38
CA PRO A 105 13.80 22.14 -1.60
C PRO A 105 12.47 22.91 -1.44
N PRO A 106 12.37 24.19 -1.85
CA PRO A 106 11.13 24.96 -1.80
C PRO A 106 9.93 24.27 -2.46
N GLU A 107 10.18 23.47 -3.48
CA GLU A 107 9.21 22.68 -4.23
C GLU A 107 8.51 21.64 -3.35
N TYR A 108 9.23 21.03 -2.39
CA TYR A 108 8.65 20.09 -1.43
C TYR A 108 7.60 20.80 -0.55
N HIS A 109 7.93 21.98 -0.04
CA HIS A 109 6.99 22.78 0.76
C HIS A 109 5.74 23.17 -0.04
N GLN A 110 5.92 23.56 -1.30
CA GLN A 110 4.81 23.88 -2.19
C GLN A 110 3.94 22.66 -2.47
N PHE A 111 4.55 21.48 -2.69
CA PHE A 111 3.83 20.22 -2.86
C PHE A 111 2.99 19.85 -1.62
N VAL A 112 3.59 19.90 -0.44
CA VAL A 112 2.90 19.61 0.83
C VAL A 112 1.78 20.62 1.10
N ALA A 113 2.01 21.91 0.81
CA ALA A 113 0.99 22.95 0.93
C ALA A 113 -0.19 22.70 -0.03
N SER A 114 0.11 22.32 -1.28
CA SER A 114 -0.87 21.92 -2.29
C SER A 114 -1.72 20.73 -1.84
N GLN A 115 -1.10 19.69 -1.27
CA GLN A 115 -1.81 18.52 -0.72
C GLN A 115 -2.74 18.91 0.43
N LYS A 116 -2.26 19.72 1.38
CA LYS A 116 -3.07 20.22 2.50
C LYS A 116 -4.23 21.09 2.01
N GLY A 117 -4.00 21.92 0.99
CA GLY A 117 -5.04 22.71 0.33
C GLY A 117 -6.12 21.83 -0.28
N TRP A 118 -5.72 20.78 -0.99
CA TRP A 118 -6.65 19.81 -1.55
C TRP A 118 -7.48 19.09 -0.47
N LEU A 119 -6.88 18.63 0.63
CA LEU A 119 -7.62 17.99 1.73
C LEU A 119 -8.71 18.91 2.31
N LYS A 120 -8.41 20.21 2.47
CA LYS A 120 -9.39 21.20 2.91
C LYS A 120 -10.53 21.37 1.90
N ALA A 121 -10.23 21.35 0.60
CA ALA A 121 -11.24 21.45 -0.45
C ALA A 121 -12.10 20.18 -0.53
N ARG A 122 -11.49 18.99 -0.52
CA ARG A 122 -12.17 17.69 -0.48
C ARG A 122 -13.15 17.58 0.69
N ASN A 123 -12.75 18.05 1.87
CA ASN A 123 -13.59 18.01 3.07
C ASN A 123 -14.84 18.92 3.00
N ARG A 124 -15.00 19.73 1.95
CA ARG A 124 -16.23 20.50 1.68
C ARG A 124 -17.24 19.76 0.81
N CYS A 125 -16.87 18.60 0.25
CA CYS A 125 -17.81 17.80 -0.53
C CYS A 125 -18.98 17.31 0.33
N THR A 126 -20.18 17.36 -0.25
CA THR A 126 -21.43 16.90 0.36
C THR A 126 -22.07 15.73 -0.39
N THR A 127 -21.45 15.29 -1.48
CA THR A 127 -21.91 14.17 -2.31
C THR A 127 -20.77 13.22 -2.62
N THR A 128 -21.09 11.94 -2.84
CA THR A 128 -20.14 10.92 -3.28
C THR A 128 -19.48 11.30 -4.62
N GLN A 129 -20.24 11.83 -5.58
CA GLN A 129 -19.70 12.24 -6.89
C GLN A 129 -18.65 13.35 -6.75
N CYS A 130 -18.90 14.35 -5.88
CA CYS A 130 -17.92 15.40 -5.59
C CYS A 130 -16.60 14.81 -5.07
N LEU A 131 -16.66 13.81 -4.20
CA LEU A 131 -15.47 13.13 -3.68
C LEU A 131 -14.74 12.38 -4.80
N ILE A 132 -15.46 11.59 -5.60
CA ILE A 132 -14.88 10.84 -6.73
C ILE A 132 -14.13 11.79 -7.67
N ASP A 133 -14.76 12.90 -8.06
CA ASP A 133 -14.16 13.88 -8.96
C ASP A 133 -12.96 14.58 -8.32
N SER A 134 -13.04 14.91 -7.02
CA SER A 134 -11.94 15.51 -6.26
C SER A 134 -10.71 14.58 -6.19
N TYR A 135 -10.93 13.28 -5.94
CA TYR A 135 -9.87 12.27 -5.93
C TYR A 135 -9.24 12.10 -7.31
N ARG A 136 -10.06 11.90 -8.35
CA ARG A 136 -9.58 11.73 -9.73
C ARG A 136 -8.70 12.89 -10.17
N ARG A 137 -9.18 14.13 -10.00
CA ARG A 137 -8.40 15.33 -10.34
C ARG A 137 -7.08 15.42 -9.59
N ARG A 138 -7.06 15.00 -8.32
CA ARG A 138 -5.84 15.03 -7.52
C ARG A 138 -4.85 13.96 -7.93
N ILE A 139 -5.31 12.74 -8.17
CA ILE A 139 -4.48 11.64 -8.68
C ILE A 139 -3.86 12.06 -10.02
N ASP A 140 -4.65 12.59 -10.95
CA ASP A 140 -4.12 13.08 -12.24
C ASP A 140 -3.05 14.16 -12.06
N ALA A 141 -3.26 15.09 -11.12
CA ALA A 141 -2.27 16.13 -10.82
C ALA A 141 -0.97 15.56 -10.22
N LEU A 142 -1.05 14.54 -9.37
CA LEU A 142 0.12 13.86 -8.81
C LEU A 142 0.86 13.06 -9.90
N CYS A 143 0.13 12.30 -10.70
CA CYS A 143 0.68 11.52 -11.82
C CYS A 143 1.43 12.37 -12.85
N GLY A 144 1.02 13.63 -13.03
CA GLY A 144 1.68 14.58 -13.94
C GLY A 144 2.96 15.21 -13.39
N GLN A 145 3.20 15.11 -12.07
CA GLN A 145 4.37 15.71 -11.39
C GLN A 145 5.46 14.68 -11.05
N ILE A 146 5.17 13.38 -11.16
CA ILE A 146 6.19 12.34 -11.00
C ILE A 146 6.97 12.26 -12.32
N ASP A 147 8.17 12.86 -12.35
CA ASP A 147 9.10 12.82 -13.48
C ASP A 147 9.69 11.41 -13.64
N VAL A 148 8.91 10.45 -14.19
CA VAL A 148 9.39 9.09 -14.44
C VAL A 148 9.76 8.86 -15.91
N PRO A 149 10.98 8.37 -16.20
CA PRO A 149 11.40 7.98 -17.54
C PRO A 149 10.87 6.58 -17.91
N ALA A 150 9.55 6.41 -18.07
CA ALA A 150 8.91 5.35 -18.85
C ALA A 150 7.37 5.42 -18.77
N GLU A 151 6.70 5.06 -19.86
CA GLU A 151 5.25 4.86 -19.91
C GLU A 151 4.74 3.81 -18.90
N SER A 152 5.60 2.85 -18.52
CA SER A 152 5.35 1.81 -17.50
C SER A 152 5.05 2.38 -16.11
N ASP A 153 5.66 3.50 -15.72
CA ASP A 153 5.49 4.04 -14.37
C ASP A 153 4.30 5.01 -14.28
N ARG A 154 3.97 5.70 -15.37
CA ARG A 154 2.66 6.38 -15.51
C ARG A 154 1.51 5.36 -15.51
N ALA A 155 1.71 4.20 -16.13
CA ALA A 155 0.77 3.09 -16.05
C ALA A 155 0.63 2.56 -14.61
N LYS A 156 1.69 2.57 -13.79
CA LYS A 156 1.62 2.23 -12.35
C LYS A 156 0.77 3.20 -11.54
N CYS A 157 0.92 4.51 -11.74
CA CYS A 157 0.09 5.50 -11.05
C CYS A 157 -1.40 5.37 -11.43
N ARG A 158 -1.71 4.90 -12.65
CA ARG A 158 -3.08 4.62 -13.09
C ARG A 158 -3.59 3.23 -12.72
N SER A 159 -2.71 2.23 -12.55
CA SER A 159 -3.10 0.84 -12.30
C SER A 159 -3.40 0.53 -10.83
N ASN A 160 -2.82 1.28 -9.89
CA ASN A 160 -2.90 0.99 -8.45
C ASN A 160 -4.12 1.60 -7.71
N GLY A 161 -5.07 2.19 -8.44
CA GLY A 161 -6.32 2.72 -7.88
C GLY A 161 -7.62 2.11 -8.42
N GLY A 162 -7.53 1.02 -9.19
CA GLY A 162 -8.72 0.26 -9.56
C GLY A 162 -9.79 1.09 -10.27
N LEU A 163 -9.45 1.70 -11.39
CA LEU A 163 -10.43 2.11 -12.41
C LEU A 163 -10.10 1.48 -13.77
N GLY A 164 -9.56 0.26 -13.77
CA GLY A 164 -9.34 -0.54 -14.99
C GLY A 164 -10.66 -0.80 -15.72
N GLY A 165 -11.18 0.20 -16.43
CA GLY A 165 -12.41 0.13 -17.21
C GLY A 165 -13.70 0.53 -16.48
N LEU A 166 -13.68 1.34 -15.42
CA LEU A 166 -14.90 2.08 -15.00
C LEU A 166 -14.95 3.42 -15.74
N GLU A 167 -15.04 3.30 -17.07
CA GLU A 167 -15.84 4.19 -17.88
C GLU A 167 -17.25 4.16 -17.23
N LEU A 168 -17.61 5.21 -16.50
CA LEU A 168 -19.02 5.44 -16.20
C LEU A 168 -19.57 6.09 -17.46
N ASP A 169 -20.03 5.24 -18.38
CA ASP A 169 -20.83 5.65 -19.53
C ASP A 169 -21.88 6.66 -19.04
N HIS A 170 -21.90 7.82 -19.70
CA HIS A 170 -22.95 8.83 -19.53
C HIS A 170 -24.28 8.34 -20.11
#